data_AF-A0A8J4A758-F1
#
_entry.id   AF-A0A8J4A758-F1
#
_cell.length_a   1.000
_cell.length_b   1.000
_cell.length_c   1.000
_cell.angle_alpha   90.00
_cell.angle_beta   90.00
_cell.angle_gamma   90.00
#
_symmetry.space_group_name_H-M   'P 1'
#
loop_
_entity.id
_entity.type
_entity.pdbx_description
1 polymer ?
#
loop_
_entity_poly.entity_id
_entity_poly.type
_entity_poly.pdbx_seq_one_letter_code
_entity_poly.pdbx_strand_id
1 'polypeptide(L)'
;MISADRLLIGPRVDPRAVRESARCGELARWAEGATESERRRLTGAVYEIALPLVFNGLTRRLELQRGHAGCAASLRGMTDDCFDRFEDDLEAVVSDVLNRATVPVENLDAWIRSRLNAATVDAHRRRRGERGALQRPRLPGWLRDALGDDRWLAMLATEMLVWVGVPTSAGAGLWPLDSWAQRRAVLTGDWRGSDTSTVAREVEEVRKAMRRRPDWHESYVEGPLGRKNPPVLPAQRGDADRTVEPTPLSLVERHEADDARLRALASLAVEAIEAGIARGGAPSTVVEGVLKVTFGADTGAQDLDRPPSAAVPDDERAAALIADPVVLDRVVATVLRIIDAG
;
A
#
# COMPACT_ATOMS: atom_id res chain seq x y z
N MET A 1 -34.74 35.99 13.70
CA MET A 1 -34.30 35.18 12.54
C MET A 1 -33.78 33.86 13.08
N ILE A 2 -34.66 32.85 13.13
CA ILE A 2 -34.36 31.52 13.68
C ILE A 2 -33.65 30.74 12.56
N SER A 3 -32.42 30.33 12.83
CA SER A 3 -31.55 29.65 11.87
C SER A 3 -32.17 28.32 11.44
N ALA A 4 -32.37 28.16 10.13
CA ALA A 4 -33.02 27.02 9.49
C ALA A 4 -32.16 25.75 9.41
N ASP A 5 -31.02 25.70 10.10
CA ASP A 5 -30.06 24.59 10.06
C ASP A 5 -30.34 23.44 11.05
N ARG A 6 -31.44 23.50 11.82
CA ARG A 6 -31.81 22.45 12.80
C ARG A 6 -32.87 21.44 12.33
N LEU A 7 -33.33 21.52 11.08
CA LEU A 7 -34.50 20.76 10.62
C LEU A 7 -34.21 19.49 9.80
N LEU A 8 -32.95 19.04 9.69
CA LEU A 8 -32.60 17.80 8.96
C LEU A 8 -32.03 16.67 9.83
N ILE A 9 -31.92 16.85 11.15
CA ILE A 9 -31.42 15.81 12.06
C ILE A 9 -32.55 15.48 13.04
N GLY A 10 -33.33 14.44 12.73
CA GLY A 10 -34.30 13.87 13.68
C GLY A 10 -33.64 13.46 15.01
N PRO A 11 -34.42 13.17 16.07
CA PRO A 11 -33.88 12.87 17.39
C PRO A 11 -32.88 11.71 17.33
N ARG A 12 -31.69 11.90 17.90
CA ARG A 12 -30.66 10.85 18.00
C ARG A 12 -31.24 9.64 18.72
N VAL A 13 -30.86 8.45 18.26
CA VAL A 13 -31.16 7.21 18.99
C VAL A 13 -30.30 7.19 20.25
N ASP A 14 -30.93 6.97 21.40
CA ASP A 14 -30.20 6.82 22.67
C ASP A 14 -29.45 5.48 22.70
N PRO A 15 -28.13 5.45 23.02
CA PRO A 15 -27.39 4.22 23.27
C PRO A 15 -28.04 3.26 24.29
N ARG A 16 -28.90 3.74 25.19
CA ARG A 16 -29.69 2.88 26.09
C ARG A 16 -30.74 2.07 25.35
N ALA A 17 -31.46 2.70 24.42
CA ALA A 17 -32.45 2.03 23.59
C ALA A 17 -31.81 0.93 22.71
N VAL A 18 -30.58 1.16 22.23
CA VAL A 18 -29.81 0.13 21.51
C VAL A 18 -29.51 -1.07 22.40
N ARG A 19 -29.08 -0.84 23.64
CA ARG A 19 -28.81 -1.92 24.60
C ARG A 19 -30.08 -2.68 24.99
N GLU A 20 -31.19 -1.98 25.19
CA GLU A 20 -32.49 -2.59 25.48
C GLU A 20 -32.98 -3.45 24.31
N SER A 21 -32.90 -2.92 23.08
CA SER A 21 -33.24 -3.69 21.88
C SER A 21 -32.34 -4.93 21.71
N ALA A 22 -31.04 -4.82 22.03
CA ALA A 22 -30.13 -5.97 22.03
C ALA A 22 -30.53 -7.01 23.10
N ARG A 23 -30.89 -6.58 24.31
CA ARG A 23 -31.38 -7.47 25.39
C ARG A 23 -32.62 -8.24 24.97
N CYS A 24 -33.53 -7.59 24.26
CA CYS A 24 -34.74 -8.24 23.74
C CYS A 24 -34.48 -9.09 22.47
N GLY A 25 -33.26 -9.10 21.93
CA GLY A 25 -32.93 -9.84 20.69
C GLY A 25 -33.56 -9.22 19.43
N GLU A 26 -33.82 -7.92 19.46
CA GLU A 26 -34.54 -7.22 18.39
C GLU A 26 -33.64 -6.30 17.57
N LEU A 27 -32.39 -6.06 18.00
CA LEU A 27 -31.52 -5.06 17.41
C LEU A 27 -31.28 -5.27 15.91
N ALA A 28 -30.99 -6.51 15.49
CA ALA A 28 -30.79 -6.78 14.07
C ALA A 28 -32.07 -6.59 13.24
N ARG A 29 -33.23 -7.00 13.78
CA ARG A 29 -34.54 -6.79 13.12
C ARG A 29 -34.90 -5.31 13.04
N TRP A 30 -34.59 -4.53 14.07
CA TRP A 30 -34.75 -3.07 14.06
C TRP A 30 -33.88 -2.45 12.97
N ALA A 31 -32.62 -2.86 12.85
CA ALA A 31 -31.73 -2.36 11.80
C ALA A 31 -32.20 -2.72 10.38
N GLU A 32 -32.77 -3.92 10.20
CA GLU A 32 -33.31 -4.41 8.92
C GLU A 32 -34.58 -3.66 8.51
N GLY A 33 -35.51 -3.42 9.44
CA GLY A 33 -36.76 -2.72 9.18
C GLY A 33 -36.68 -1.18 9.18
N ALA A 34 -35.54 -0.61 9.57
CA ALA A 34 -35.35 0.83 9.66
C ALA A 34 -35.34 1.52 8.29
N THR A 35 -35.98 2.69 8.20
CA THR A 35 -35.78 3.60 7.06
C THR A 35 -34.31 4.04 6.98
N GLU A 36 -33.85 4.53 5.83
CA GLU A 36 -32.46 4.98 5.68
C GLU A 36 -32.06 6.05 6.72
N SER A 37 -32.99 6.95 7.05
CA SER A 37 -32.75 7.99 8.06
C SER A 37 -32.64 7.40 9.48
N GLU A 38 -33.48 6.42 9.83
CA GLU A 38 -33.44 5.73 11.12
C GLU A 38 -32.20 4.87 11.23
N ARG A 39 -31.84 4.16 10.16
CA ARG A 39 -30.63 3.35 10.07
C ARG A 39 -29.39 4.21 10.29
N ARG A 40 -29.31 5.41 9.70
CA ARG A 40 -28.21 6.36 9.98
C ARG A 40 -28.13 6.75 11.46
N ARG A 41 -29.27 7.02 12.10
CA ARG A 41 -29.30 7.38 13.54
C ARG A 41 -28.94 6.21 14.44
N LEU A 42 -29.42 5.01 14.11
CA LEU A 42 -29.09 3.77 14.81
C LEU A 42 -27.60 3.43 14.68
N THR A 43 -27.04 3.55 13.47
CA THR A 43 -25.59 3.42 13.22
C THR A 43 -24.79 4.38 14.11
N GLY A 44 -25.19 5.65 14.19
CA GLY A 44 -24.54 6.62 15.08
C GLY A 44 -24.55 6.21 16.55
N ALA A 45 -25.68 5.70 17.05
CA ALA A 45 -25.79 5.23 18.43
C ALA A 45 -24.93 3.97 18.70
N VAL A 46 -24.86 3.04 17.75
CA VAL A 46 -23.95 1.88 17.86
C VAL A 46 -22.49 2.31 17.78
N TYR A 47 -22.16 3.31 16.96
CA TYR A 47 -20.84 3.93 16.89
C TYR A 47 -20.39 4.45 18.26
N GLU A 48 -21.26 5.20 18.95
CA GLU A 48 -20.96 5.73 20.29
C GLU A 48 -20.67 4.61 21.31
N ILE A 49 -21.36 3.47 21.21
CA ILE A 49 -21.12 2.30 22.08
C ILE A 49 -19.82 1.58 21.70
N ALA A 50 -19.61 1.35 20.41
CA ALA A 50 -18.50 0.53 19.90
C ALA A 50 -17.15 1.25 19.98
N LEU A 51 -17.11 2.57 19.78
CA LEU A 51 -15.90 3.39 19.73
C LEU A 51 -14.94 3.14 20.91
N PRO A 52 -15.35 3.26 22.19
CA PRO A 52 -14.46 2.98 23.31
C PRO A 52 -14.10 1.49 23.44
N LEU A 53 -14.91 0.58 22.92
CA LEU A 53 -14.66 -0.86 22.98
C LEU A 53 -13.62 -1.29 21.93
N VAL A 54 -13.72 -0.77 20.72
CA VAL A 54 -12.75 -1.01 19.63
C VAL A 54 -11.41 -0.39 19.98
N PHE A 55 -11.39 0.87 20.41
CA PHE A 55 -10.14 1.55 20.73
C PHE A 55 -9.37 0.83 21.85
N ASN A 56 -10.04 0.52 22.97
CA ASN A 56 -9.37 -0.11 24.11
C ASN A 56 -9.14 -1.62 23.91
N GLY A 57 -10.07 -2.31 23.25
CA GLY A 57 -10.05 -3.77 23.11
C GLY A 57 -9.19 -4.27 21.94
N LEU A 58 -8.96 -3.45 20.93
CA LEU A 58 -8.25 -3.84 19.72
C LEU A 58 -7.13 -2.85 19.38
N THR A 59 -7.49 -1.62 19.05
CA THR A 59 -6.58 -0.62 18.44
C THR A 59 -5.39 -0.32 19.33
N ARG A 60 -5.61 0.00 20.60
CA ARG A 60 -4.53 0.33 21.54
C ARG A 60 -3.45 -0.75 21.61
N ARG A 61 -3.87 -2.02 21.66
CA ARG A 61 -2.94 -3.16 21.71
C ARG A 61 -2.17 -3.30 20.39
N LEU A 62 -2.84 -3.17 19.25
CA LEU A 62 -2.21 -3.30 17.93
C LEU A 62 -1.20 -2.16 17.69
N GLU A 63 -1.56 -0.92 18.05
CA GLU A 63 -0.66 0.22 17.89
C GLU A 63 0.55 0.13 18.83
N LEU A 64 0.39 -0.36 20.07
CA LEU A 64 1.54 -0.65 20.94
C LEU A 64 2.46 -1.72 20.35
N GLN A 65 1.90 -2.77 19.75
CA GLN A 65 2.69 -3.81 19.06
C GLN A 65 3.44 -3.28 17.84
N ARG A 66 2.92 -2.24 17.19
CA ARG A 66 3.56 -1.53 16.07
C ARG A 66 4.57 -0.48 16.53
N GLY A 67 4.70 -0.22 17.83
CA GLY A 67 5.56 0.82 18.40
C GLY A 67 4.94 2.23 18.35
N HIS A 68 3.68 2.37 17.97
CA HIS A 68 2.98 3.64 17.87
C HIS A 68 2.37 4.07 19.21
N ALA A 69 3.22 4.37 20.20
CA ALA A 69 2.79 4.73 21.55
C ALA A 69 1.85 5.96 21.58
N GLY A 70 2.09 6.94 20.71
CA GLY A 70 1.22 8.13 20.58
C GLY A 70 -0.20 7.79 20.10
N CYS A 71 -0.31 6.95 19.07
CA CYS A 71 -1.60 6.48 18.55
C CYS A 71 -2.35 5.62 19.58
N ALA A 72 -1.61 4.82 20.36
CA ALA A 72 -2.18 3.99 21.42
C ALA A 72 -2.67 4.79 22.64
N ALA A 73 -2.20 6.04 22.82
CA ALA A 73 -2.55 6.84 23.98
C ALA A 73 -3.95 7.46 23.87
N SER A 74 -4.35 7.92 22.68
CA SER A 74 -5.67 8.51 22.46
C SER A 74 -6.04 8.60 20.98
N LEU A 75 -7.34 8.67 20.68
CA LEU A 75 -7.84 8.94 19.32
C LEU A 75 -7.28 10.23 18.72
N ARG A 76 -7.08 11.27 19.55
CA ARG A 76 -6.51 12.56 19.09
C ARG A 76 -5.02 12.48 18.74
N GLY A 77 -4.32 11.46 19.25
CA GLY A 77 -2.90 11.23 18.98
C GLY A 77 -2.65 10.26 17.83
N MET A 78 -3.71 9.82 17.14
CA MET A 78 -3.58 8.93 15.99
C MET A 78 -3.10 9.69 14.76
N THR A 79 -2.16 9.10 14.03
CA THR A 79 -1.84 9.54 12.67
C THR A 79 -2.98 9.17 11.73
N ASP A 80 -3.06 9.83 10.57
CA ASP A 80 -4.11 9.58 9.56
C ASP A 80 -4.20 8.07 9.20
N ASP A 81 -3.08 7.42 8.89
CA ASP A 81 -3.04 5.98 8.59
C ASP A 81 -3.58 5.09 9.73
N CYS A 82 -3.28 5.45 10.98
CA CYS A 82 -3.75 4.68 12.14
C CYS A 82 -5.24 4.95 12.39
N PHE A 83 -5.68 6.19 12.18
CA PHE A 83 -7.08 6.60 12.31
C PHE A 83 -7.96 5.93 11.26
N ASP A 84 -7.51 5.89 10.00
CA ASP A 84 -8.21 5.21 8.91
C ASP A 84 -8.41 3.72 9.23
N ARG A 85 -7.36 3.02 9.71
CA ARG A 85 -7.48 1.63 10.14
C ARG A 85 -8.44 1.45 11.31
N PHE A 86 -8.46 2.38 12.25
CA PHE A 86 -9.38 2.36 13.36
C PHE A 86 -10.83 2.55 12.92
N GLU A 87 -11.11 3.49 12.03
CA GLU A 87 -12.44 3.67 11.42
C GLU A 87 -12.86 2.41 10.65
N ASP A 88 -11.96 1.82 9.87
CA ASP A 88 -12.18 0.57 9.14
C ASP A 88 -12.60 -0.62 10.03
N ASP A 89 -12.03 -0.67 11.25
CA ASP A 89 -12.33 -1.66 12.29
C ASP A 89 -13.63 -1.31 13.05
N LEU A 90 -13.87 -0.03 13.30
CA LEU A 90 -15.06 0.46 13.97
C LEU A 90 -16.31 0.25 13.10
N GLU A 91 -16.26 0.60 11.81
CA GLU A 91 -17.30 0.31 10.83
C GLU A 91 -17.60 -1.19 10.76
N ALA A 92 -16.55 -2.02 10.78
CA ALA A 92 -16.70 -3.47 10.77
C ALA A 92 -17.49 -3.98 11.98
N VAL A 93 -17.19 -3.48 13.17
CA VAL A 93 -17.87 -3.86 14.41
C VAL A 93 -19.31 -3.34 14.45
N VAL A 94 -19.54 -2.09 14.03
CA VAL A 94 -20.89 -1.52 13.95
C VAL A 94 -21.75 -2.33 12.97
N SER A 95 -21.20 -2.68 11.81
CA SER A 95 -21.85 -3.56 10.83
C SER A 95 -22.14 -4.94 11.42
N ASP A 96 -21.22 -5.53 12.20
CA ASP A 96 -21.43 -6.84 12.84
C ASP A 96 -22.55 -6.78 13.88
N VAL A 97 -22.59 -5.74 14.72
CA VAL A 97 -23.65 -5.52 15.71
C VAL A 97 -25.02 -5.45 15.05
N LEU A 98 -25.16 -4.59 14.03
CA LEU A 98 -26.44 -4.35 13.37
C LEU A 98 -26.93 -5.55 12.57
N ASN A 99 -26.04 -6.45 12.13
CA ASN A 99 -26.41 -7.59 11.30
C ASN A 99 -26.43 -8.94 12.07
N ARG A 100 -25.73 -9.06 13.20
CA ARG A 100 -25.57 -10.35 13.91
C ARG A 100 -26.10 -10.37 15.34
N ALA A 101 -26.58 -9.26 15.89
CA ALA A 101 -27.29 -9.25 17.17
C ALA A 101 -28.75 -9.74 17.01
N THR A 102 -28.92 -11.00 16.61
CA THR A 102 -30.21 -11.64 16.29
C THR A 102 -30.82 -12.43 17.45
N VAL A 103 -30.10 -12.58 18.54
CA VAL A 103 -30.53 -13.27 19.76
C VAL A 103 -30.46 -12.30 20.95
N PRO A 104 -31.20 -12.55 22.04
CA PRO A 104 -31.08 -11.77 23.28
C PRO A 104 -29.64 -11.62 23.76
N VAL A 105 -29.19 -10.39 23.98
CA VAL A 105 -27.86 -10.04 24.47
C VAL A 105 -27.97 -9.21 25.75
N GLU A 106 -27.79 -9.85 26.91
CA GLU A 106 -27.90 -9.21 28.23
C GLU A 106 -26.93 -8.02 28.42
N ASN A 107 -25.72 -8.18 27.90
CA ASN A 107 -24.65 -7.18 27.96
C ASN A 107 -24.03 -6.98 26.58
N LEU A 108 -24.53 -5.98 25.86
CA LEU A 108 -24.09 -5.65 24.50
C LEU A 108 -22.58 -5.34 24.45
N ASP A 109 -22.05 -4.61 25.42
CA ASP A 109 -20.64 -4.25 25.48
C ASP A 109 -19.73 -5.50 25.57
N ALA A 110 -20.12 -6.48 26.40
CA ALA A 110 -19.39 -7.74 26.54
C ALA A 110 -19.50 -8.60 25.26
N TRP A 111 -20.66 -8.61 24.62
CA TRP A 111 -20.87 -9.29 23.35
C TRP A 111 -20.04 -8.66 22.22
N ILE A 112 -19.99 -7.33 22.12
CA ILE A 112 -19.12 -6.64 21.16
C ILE A 112 -17.67 -7.04 21.39
N ARG A 113 -17.19 -7.01 22.63
CA ARG A 113 -15.81 -7.39 22.98
C ARG A 113 -15.45 -8.81 22.53
N SER A 114 -16.35 -9.78 22.71
CA SER A 114 -16.09 -11.17 22.27
C SER A 114 -16.08 -11.32 20.75
N ARG A 115 -16.71 -10.39 20.03
CA ARG A 115 -16.84 -10.39 18.57
C ARG A 115 -15.77 -9.58 17.84
N LEU A 116 -15.04 -8.67 18.52
CA LEU A 116 -14.10 -7.71 17.88
C LEU A 116 -13.23 -8.35 16.79
N ASN A 117 -12.42 -9.36 17.14
CA ASN A 117 -11.51 -9.99 16.18
C ASN A 117 -12.25 -10.66 15.02
N ALA A 118 -13.39 -11.30 15.28
CA ALA A 118 -14.16 -11.98 14.24
C ALA A 118 -14.79 -10.98 13.27
N ALA A 119 -15.35 -9.88 13.80
CA ALA A 119 -15.97 -8.81 13.01
C ALA A 119 -14.95 -8.13 12.09
N THR A 120 -13.79 -7.73 12.63
CA THR A 120 -12.75 -7.06 11.84
C THR A 120 -12.10 -7.97 10.81
N VAL A 121 -11.83 -9.24 11.15
CA VAL A 121 -11.30 -10.23 10.20
C VAL A 121 -12.30 -10.52 9.08
N ASP A 122 -13.59 -10.70 9.38
CA ASP A 122 -14.61 -10.94 8.36
C ASP A 122 -14.81 -9.70 7.46
N ALA A 123 -14.77 -8.49 8.02
CA ALA A 123 -14.81 -7.26 7.22
C ALA A 123 -13.58 -7.11 6.32
N HIS A 124 -12.38 -7.36 6.85
CA HIS A 124 -11.15 -7.35 6.04
C HIS A 124 -11.22 -8.36 4.88
N ARG A 125 -11.74 -9.57 5.13
CA ARG A 125 -11.97 -10.58 4.09
C ARG A 125 -12.94 -10.10 3.02
N ARG A 126 -14.04 -9.45 3.39
CA ARG A 126 -15.02 -8.89 2.45
C ARG A 126 -14.41 -7.78 1.59
N ARG A 127 -13.73 -6.80 2.22
CA ARG A 127 -13.04 -5.71 1.50
C ARG A 127 -12.00 -6.22 0.50
N ARG A 128 -11.29 -7.31 0.83
CA ARG A 128 -10.39 -8.00 -0.13
C ARG A 128 -11.15 -8.57 -1.32
N GLY A 129 -12.27 -9.27 -1.06
CA GLY A 129 -13.11 -9.85 -2.11
C GLY A 129 -13.73 -8.81 -3.03
N GLU A 130 -14.18 -7.68 -2.49
CA GLU A 130 -14.71 -6.54 -3.25
C GLU A 130 -13.67 -5.95 -4.22
N ARG A 131 -12.38 -6.02 -3.86
CA ARG A 131 -11.26 -5.63 -4.74
C ARG A 131 -10.89 -6.71 -5.77
N GLY A 132 -11.54 -7.87 -5.71
CA GLY A 132 -11.23 -9.07 -6.51
C GLY A 132 -10.06 -9.89 -5.96
N ALA A 133 -9.46 -9.50 -4.84
CA ALA A 133 -8.37 -10.26 -4.24
C ALA A 133 -8.90 -11.50 -3.49
N LEU A 134 -8.04 -12.50 -3.34
CA LEU A 134 -8.38 -13.69 -2.58
C LEU A 134 -8.72 -13.31 -1.13
N GLN A 135 -9.94 -13.63 -0.69
CA GLN A 135 -10.43 -13.29 0.65
C GLN A 135 -9.59 -13.95 1.75
N ARG A 136 -9.13 -15.18 1.49
CA ARG A 136 -8.27 -15.97 2.37
C ARG A 136 -7.00 -16.33 1.60
N PRO A 137 -5.92 -15.54 1.72
CA PRO A 137 -4.67 -15.79 1.02
C PRO A 137 -4.03 -17.09 1.51
N ARG A 138 -4.43 -18.21 0.89
CA ARG A 138 -3.89 -19.54 1.12
C ARG A 138 -3.26 -20.00 -0.17
N LEU A 139 -2.03 -20.46 -0.10
CA LEU A 139 -1.31 -20.96 -1.26
C LEU A 139 -1.96 -22.27 -1.76
N PRO A 140 -2.45 -22.32 -3.01
CA PRO A 140 -2.93 -23.56 -3.60
C PRO A 140 -1.81 -24.59 -3.71
N GLY A 141 -2.15 -25.88 -3.62
CA GLY A 141 -1.16 -26.98 -3.71
C GLY A 141 -0.31 -26.89 -4.97
N TRP A 142 -0.94 -26.68 -6.14
CA TRP A 142 -0.23 -26.54 -7.42
C TRP A 142 0.82 -25.42 -7.44
N LEU A 143 0.59 -24.33 -6.71
CA LEU A 143 1.52 -23.21 -6.67
C LEU A 143 2.69 -23.53 -5.72
N ARG A 144 2.41 -24.23 -4.62
CA ARG A 144 3.46 -24.73 -3.73
C ARG A 144 4.38 -25.71 -4.47
N ASP A 145 3.80 -26.67 -5.20
CA ASP A 145 4.55 -27.63 -6.01
C ASP A 145 5.37 -26.90 -7.09
N ALA A 146 4.79 -25.87 -7.73
CA ALA A 146 5.47 -25.08 -8.75
C ALA A 146 6.66 -24.26 -8.22
N LEU A 147 6.64 -23.91 -6.93
CA LEU A 147 7.71 -23.22 -6.21
C LEU A 147 8.70 -24.20 -5.55
N GLY A 148 8.55 -25.51 -5.80
CA GLY A 148 9.46 -26.53 -5.28
C GLY A 148 9.43 -26.70 -3.77
N ASP A 149 8.29 -26.39 -3.13
CA ASP A 149 8.14 -26.38 -1.66
C ASP A 149 9.15 -25.47 -0.92
N ASP A 150 9.76 -24.50 -1.63
CA ASP A 150 10.65 -23.54 -1.00
C ASP A 150 9.88 -22.68 0.01
N ARG A 151 10.36 -22.68 1.26
CA ARG A 151 9.68 -22.02 2.38
C ARG A 151 9.63 -20.50 2.23
N TRP A 152 10.69 -19.90 1.69
CA TRP A 152 10.74 -18.46 1.45
C TRP A 152 9.84 -18.09 0.27
N LEU A 153 9.92 -18.77 -0.86
CA LEU A 153 9.08 -18.48 -2.03
C LEU A 153 7.59 -18.72 -1.75
N ALA A 154 7.24 -19.75 -0.98
CA ALA A 154 5.85 -19.99 -0.55
C ALA A 154 5.32 -18.88 0.37
N MET A 155 6.17 -18.36 1.25
CA MET A 155 5.84 -17.21 2.09
C MET A 155 5.73 -15.94 1.25
N LEU A 156 6.68 -15.67 0.36
CA LEU A 156 6.68 -14.52 -0.56
C LEU A 156 5.42 -14.53 -1.43
N ALA A 157 5.04 -15.68 -1.98
CA ALA A 157 3.79 -15.83 -2.73
C ALA A 157 2.54 -15.54 -1.89
N THR A 158 2.54 -15.93 -0.62
CA THR A 158 1.45 -15.60 0.31
C THR A 158 1.42 -14.09 0.60
N GLU A 159 2.58 -13.47 0.80
CA GLU A 159 2.72 -12.02 1.03
C GLU A 159 2.32 -11.21 -0.20
N MET A 160 2.65 -11.66 -1.40
CA MET A 160 2.15 -11.08 -2.65
C MET A 160 0.62 -11.14 -2.70
N LEU A 161 0.03 -12.30 -2.41
CA LEU A 161 -1.43 -12.45 -2.36
C LEU A 161 -2.07 -11.57 -1.27
N VAL A 162 -1.41 -11.38 -0.13
CA VAL A 162 -1.86 -10.42 0.88
C VAL A 162 -1.80 -9.00 0.32
N TRP A 163 -0.67 -8.61 -0.27
CA TRP A 163 -0.39 -7.27 -0.77
C TRP A 163 -1.33 -6.81 -1.89
N VAL A 164 -1.68 -7.70 -2.83
CA VAL A 164 -2.61 -7.35 -3.92
C VAL A 164 -4.01 -6.97 -3.40
N GLY A 165 -4.38 -7.41 -2.19
CA GLY A 165 -5.64 -7.03 -1.55
C GLY A 165 -5.58 -5.72 -0.73
N VAL A 166 -4.40 -5.10 -0.61
CA VAL A 166 -4.19 -3.81 0.05
C VAL A 166 -4.50 -2.69 -0.96
N PRO A 167 -5.27 -1.65 -0.58
CA PRO A 167 -5.75 -0.65 -1.53
C PRO A 167 -4.67 0.28 -2.07
N THR A 168 -3.58 0.50 -1.33
CA THR A 168 -2.49 1.41 -1.67
C THR A 168 -1.30 0.69 -2.32
N SER A 169 -0.55 1.41 -3.16
CA SER A 169 0.76 0.96 -3.67
C SER A 169 1.88 1.14 -2.64
N ALA A 170 3.07 0.59 -2.92
CA ALA A 170 4.23 0.64 -2.05
C ALA A 170 5.05 1.91 -2.39
N GLY A 171 4.48 3.08 -2.08
CA GLY A 171 5.06 4.34 -2.55
C GLY A 171 5.08 4.38 -4.08
N ALA A 172 6.26 4.66 -4.66
CA ALA A 172 6.49 4.65 -6.10
C ALA A 172 6.54 3.23 -6.72
N GLY A 173 6.69 2.19 -5.91
CA GLY A 173 6.80 0.81 -6.35
C GLY A 173 5.47 0.03 -6.28
N LEU A 174 5.36 -1.01 -7.11
CA LEU A 174 4.23 -1.93 -7.07
C LEU A 174 4.29 -2.88 -5.87
N TRP A 175 5.51 -3.27 -5.46
CA TRP A 175 5.79 -4.25 -4.41
C TRP A 175 6.64 -3.62 -3.29
N PRO A 176 6.41 -3.98 -2.01
CA PRO A 176 7.14 -3.41 -0.88
C PRO A 176 8.48 -4.13 -0.66
N LEU A 177 9.38 -4.04 -1.63
CA LEU A 177 10.61 -4.84 -1.73
C LEU A 177 11.50 -4.74 -0.48
N ASP A 178 11.69 -3.54 0.08
CA ASP A 178 12.51 -3.35 1.30
C ASP A 178 11.98 -4.14 2.49
N SER A 179 10.66 -4.10 2.70
CA SER A 179 10.01 -4.84 3.80
C SER A 179 10.13 -6.35 3.62
N TRP A 180 10.13 -6.81 2.37
CA TRP A 180 10.27 -8.23 2.04
C TRP A 180 11.73 -8.67 2.14
N ALA A 181 12.69 -7.83 1.77
CA ALA A 181 14.13 -8.08 1.97
C ALA A 181 14.45 -8.28 3.46
N GLN A 182 13.91 -7.42 4.33
CA GLN A 182 14.09 -7.60 5.78
C GLN A 182 13.48 -8.93 6.28
N ARG A 183 12.29 -9.31 5.82
CA ARG A 183 11.68 -10.59 6.20
C ARG A 183 12.45 -11.78 5.67
N ARG A 184 13.01 -11.69 4.46
CA ARG A 184 13.88 -12.71 3.88
C ARG A 184 15.08 -12.95 4.78
N ALA A 185 15.74 -11.88 5.21
CA ALA A 185 16.89 -11.97 6.10
C ALA A 185 16.55 -12.67 7.43
N VAL A 186 15.39 -12.34 8.02
CA VAL A 186 14.91 -12.98 9.25
C VAL A 186 14.59 -14.46 9.04
N LEU A 187 13.95 -14.83 7.94
CA LEU A 187 13.51 -16.20 7.69
C LEU A 187 14.68 -17.12 7.30
N THR A 188 15.58 -16.63 6.46
CA THR A 188 16.69 -17.41 5.87
C THR A 188 17.97 -17.31 6.71
N GLY A 189 18.09 -16.29 7.56
CA GLY A 189 19.32 -15.96 8.28
C GLY A 189 20.37 -15.23 7.41
N ASP A 190 20.11 -15.05 6.12
CA ASP A 190 21.03 -14.43 5.17
C ASP A 190 20.79 -12.92 5.08
N TRP A 191 21.48 -12.16 5.93
CA TRP A 191 21.39 -10.69 5.93
C TRP A 191 22.11 -10.03 4.75
N ARG A 192 23.14 -10.66 4.18
CA ARG A 192 23.95 -10.05 3.12
C ARG A 192 23.36 -10.26 1.73
N GLY A 193 22.70 -11.40 1.49
CA GLY A 193 22.02 -11.69 0.23
C GLY A 193 20.52 -11.32 0.22
N SER A 194 20.01 -10.70 1.29
CA SER A 194 18.61 -10.24 1.35
C SER A 194 18.51 -8.75 1.04
N ASP A 195 18.83 -8.39 -0.21
CA ASP A 195 18.63 -7.04 -0.74
C ASP A 195 17.38 -6.96 -1.65
N THR A 196 17.02 -5.73 -2.02
CA THR A 196 15.84 -5.46 -2.85
C THR A 196 15.94 -6.06 -4.25
N SER A 197 17.15 -6.16 -4.81
CA SER A 197 17.39 -6.73 -6.14
C SER A 197 17.14 -8.25 -6.16
N THR A 198 17.57 -8.94 -5.12
CA THR A 198 17.37 -10.37 -4.93
C THR A 198 15.89 -10.67 -4.76
N VAL A 199 15.20 -9.91 -3.91
CA VAL A 199 13.75 -10.06 -3.73
C VAL A 199 12.98 -9.71 -4.99
N ALA A 200 13.39 -8.71 -5.78
CA ALA A 200 12.75 -8.39 -7.05
C ALA A 200 12.79 -9.56 -8.04
N ARG A 201 13.94 -10.25 -8.13
CA ARG A 201 14.08 -11.47 -8.93
C ARG A 201 13.20 -12.60 -8.42
N GLU A 202 13.18 -12.83 -7.10
CA GLU A 202 12.34 -13.87 -6.47
C GLU A 202 10.83 -13.56 -6.63
N VAL A 203 10.43 -12.28 -6.65
CA VAL A 203 9.07 -11.86 -6.99
C VAL A 203 8.72 -12.28 -8.41
N GLU A 204 9.62 -12.08 -9.38
CA GLU A 204 9.35 -12.48 -10.76
C GLU A 204 9.35 -14.00 -10.94
N GLU A 205 10.16 -14.74 -10.18
CA GLU A 205 10.07 -16.21 -10.10
C GLU A 205 8.70 -16.67 -9.59
N VAL A 206 8.19 -16.05 -8.52
CA VAL A 206 6.85 -16.34 -8.00
C VAL A 206 5.77 -15.98 -9.02
N ARG A 207 5.84 -14.81 -9.67
CA ARG A 207 4.90 -14.43 -10.73
C ARG A 207 4.93 -15.40 -11.90
N LYS A 208 6.12 -15.85 -12.32
CA LYS A 208 6.26 -16.87 -13.37
C LYS A 208 5.59 -18.18 -12.97
N ALA A 209 5.70 -18.62 -11.72
CA ALA A 209 4.99 -19.78 -11.22
C ALA A 209 3.46 -19.57 -11.21
N MET A 210 2.97 -18.41 -10.75
CA MET A 210 1.54 -18.07 -10.76
C MET A 210 0.96 -18.05 -12.17
N ARG A 211 1.69 -17.53 -13.16
CA ARG A 211 1.28 -17.47 -14.58
C ARG A 211 1.12 -18.84 -15.25
N ARG A 212 1.53 -19.94 -14.61
CA ARG A 212 1.19 -21.31 -15.07
C ARG A 212 -0.33 -21.59 -15.07
N ARG A 213 -1.10 -20.79 -14.32
CA ARG A 213 -2.57 -20.80 -14.33
C ARG A 213 -3.06 -19.38 -14.68
N PRO A 214 -3.15 -19.02 -15.97
CA PRO A 214 -3.39 -17.65 -16.40
C PRO A 214 -4.73 -17.10 -15.86
N ASP A 215 -5.82 -17.86 -15.94
CA ASP A 215 -7.14 -17.42 -15.44
C ASP A 215 -7.13 -17.11 -13.93
N TRP A 216 -6.39 -17.90 -13.17
CA TRP A 216 -6.24 -17.71 -11.72
C TRP A 216 -5.38 -16.47 -11.42
N HIS A 217 -4.27 -16.31 -12.15
CA HIS A 217 -3.37 -15.17 -12.00
C HIS A 217 -4.08 -13.86 -12.36
N GLU A 218 -4.83 -13.85 -13.47
CA GLU A 218 -5.64 -12.71 -13.87
C GLU A 218 -6.67 -12.33 -12.81
N SER A 219 -7.41 -13.33 -12.30
CA SER A 219 -8.48 -13.11 -11.34
C SER A 219 -7.99 -12.59 -9.98
N TYR A 220 -6.88 -13.12 -9.48
CA TYR A 220 -6.47 -12.93 -8.09
C TYR A 220 -5.18 -12.13 -7.90
N VAL A 221 -4.46 -11.82 -8.97
CA VAL A 221 -3.21 -11.05 -8.92
C VAL A 221 -3.33 -9.80 -9.80
N GLU A 222 -3.46 -9.93 -11.12
CA GLU A 222 -3.45 -8.78 -12.04
C GLU A 222 -4.71 -7.91 -11.90
N GLY A 223 -5.90 -8.51 -11.88
CA GLY A 223 -7.15 -7.77 -11.69
C GLY A 223 -7.16 -6.91 -10.41
N PRO A 224 -6.79 -7.46 -9.23
CA PRO A 224 -6.65 -6.69 -8.01
C PRO A 224 -5.53 -5.64 -8.05
N LEU A 225 -4.38 -5.96 -8.66
CA LEU A 225 -3.28 -4.99 -8.83
C LEU A 225 -3.69 -3.80 -9.70
N GLY A 226 -4.43 -4.03 -10.78
CA GLY A 226 -4.96 -2.99 -11.66
C GLY A 226 -5.99 -2.07 -10.99
N ARG A 227 -6.51 -2.45 -9.81
CA ARG A 227 -7.42 -1.64 -8.99
C ARG A 227 -6.74 -0.98 -7.80
N LYS A 228 -5.41 -1.08 -7.66
CA LYS A 228 -4.69 -0.36 -6.61
C LYS A 228 -4.79 1.14 -6.87
N ASN A 229 -5.06 1.89 -5.81
CA ASN A 229 -5.02 3.34 -5.87
C ASN A 229 -3.55 3.79 -5.77
N PRO A 230 -3.12 4.73 -6.63
CA PRO A 230 -1.84 5.40 -6.40
C PRO A 230 -1.87 6.11 -5.03
N PRO A 231 -0.71 6.36 -4.40
CA PRO A 231 -0.67 7.05 -3.12
C PRO A 231 -1.21 8.45 -3.34
N VAL A 232 -2.40 8.74 -2.80
CA VAL A 232 -2.93 10.09 -2.79
C VAL A 232 -2.24 10.80 -1.63
N LEU A 233 -1.38 11.77 -1.93
CA LEU A 233 -0.85 12.65 -0.89
C LEU A 233 -2.02 13.37 -0.22
N PRO A 234 -2.12 13.39 1.11
CA PRO A 234 -3.22 14.06 1.78
C PRO A 234 -3.23 15.55 1.41
N ALA A 235 -4.37 16.04 0.92
CA ALA A 235 -4.62 17.46 0.79
C ALA A 235 -4.65 18.06 2.21
N GLN A 236 -3.61 18.81 2.58
CA GLN A 236 -3.60 19.56 3.83
C GLN A 236 -4.79 20.53 3.85
N ARG A 237 -5.72 20.35 4.80
CA ARG A 237 -6.72 21.37 5.14
C ARG A 237 -6.00 22.55 5.77
N GLY A 238 -5.78 23.60 4.99
CA GLY A 238 -5.27 24.89 5.44
C GLY A 238 -6.22 26.02 5.05
N ASP A 239 -6.47 26.91 5.99
CA ASP A 239 -7.35 28.08 5.96
C ASP A 239 -7.33 28.91 4.68
N ALA A 240 -8.47 29.54 4.41
CA ALA A 240 -8.69 30.50 3.35
C ALA A 240 -7.94 31.82 3.60
N ASP A 241 -6.61 31.82 3.50
CA ASP A 241 -5.85 33.00 3.08
C ASP A 241 -4.43 32.57 2.63
N ARG A 242 -4.16 32.68 1.32
CA ARG A 242 -2.85 32.57 0.67
C ARG A 242 -2.07 31.26 0.90
N THR A 243 -2.51 30.20 0.24
CA THR A 243 -1.70 28.99 0.04
C THR A 243 -0.61 29.24 -1.00
N VAL A 244 0.61 29.53 -0.53
CA VAL A 244 1.80 28.98 -1.20
C VAL A 244 1.68 27.47 -1.03
N GLU A 245 1.57 26.71 -2.13
CA GLU A 245 1.62 25.25 -2.05
C GLU A 245 2.88 24.86 -1.25
N PRO A 246 2.74 24.22 -0.07
CA PRO A 246 3.91 23.74 0.64
C PRO A 246 4.55 22.67 -0.23
N THR A 247 5.81 22.91 -0.61
CA THR A 247 6.67 21.96 -1.34
C THR A 247 6.47 20.57 -0.75
N PRO A 248 6.04 19.56 -1.53
CA PRO A 248 5.77 18.23 -1.03
C PRO A 248 6.94 17.72 -0.21
N LEU A 249 6.67 17.29 1.03
CA LEU A 249 7.66 16.59 1.82
C LEU A 249 7.91 15.25 1.13
N SER A 250 9.03 15.17 0.42
CA SER A 250 9.53 13.94 -0.18
C SER A 250 9.74 12.91 0.94
N LEU A 251 9.10 11.75 0.82
CA LEU A 251 9.17 10.63 1.79
C LEU A 251 10.55 9.93 1.83
N VAL A 252 11.44 10.39 0.97
CA VAL A 252 12.84 9.98 0.77
C VAL A 252 13.60 11.28 0.58
N GLU A 253 14.80 11.41 1.14
CA GLU A 253 15.62 12.57 0.87
C GLU A 253 15.86 12.68 -0.65
N ARG A 254 15.92 13.90 -1.21
CA ARG A 254 15.99 14.08 -2.68
C ARG A 254 17.13 13.27 -3.32
N HIS A 255 18.25 13.15 -2.63
CA HIS A 255 19.38 12.33 -3.06
C HIS A 255 19.04 10.82 -3.15
N GLU A 256 18.13 10.31 -2.32
CA GLU A 256 17.66 8.92 -2.36
C GLU A 256 16.70 8.69 -3.54
N ALA A 257 15.88 9.69 -3.89
CA ALA A 257 15.02 9.66 -5.06
C ALA A 257 15.84 9.73 -6.37
N ASP A 258 16.85 10.60 -6.40
CA ASP A 258 17.81 10.71 -7.51
C ASP A 258 18.61 9.42 -7.66
N ASP A 259 19.06 8.81 -6.56
CA ASP A 259 19.74 7.51 -6.56
C ASP A 259 18.84 6.38 -7.07
N ALA A 260 17.59 6.31 -6.63
CA ALA A 260 16.63 5.30 -7.09
C ALA A 260 16.36 5.44 -8.59
N ARG A 261 16.23 6.69 -9.06
CA ARG A 261 16.08 7.01 -10.47
C ARG A 261 17.31 6.63 -11.29
N LEU A 262 18.51 6.97 -10.82
CA LEU A 262 19.77 6.61 -11.47
C LEU A 262 19.91 5.08 -11.58
N ARG A 263 19.53 4.33 -10.54
CA ARG A 263 19.50 2.86 -10.58
C ARG A 263 18.49 2.30 -11.58
N ALA A 264 17.30 2.90 -11.69
CA ALA A 264 16.29 2.50 -12.65
C ALA A 264 16.74 2.75 -14.10
N LEU A 265 17.30 3.94 -14.38
CA LEU A 265 17.88 4.29 -15.67
C LEU A 265 19.08 3.40 -16.02
N ALA A 266 19.95 3.10 -15.05
CA ALA A 266 21.06 2.18 -15.24
C ALA A 266 20.59 0.76 -15.58
N SER A 267 19.54 0.26 -14.91
CA SER A 267 18.97 -1.05 -15.20
C SER A 267 18.40 -1.13 -16.62
N LEU A 268 17.62 -0.11 -17.02
CA LEU A 268 17.07 -0.01 -18.37
C LEU A 268 18.16 0.13 -19.44
N ALA A 269 19.24 0.85 -19.15
CA ALA A 269 20.39 0.95 -20.03
C ALA A 269 21.10 -0.39 -20.23
N VAL A 270 21.31 -1.17 -19.16
CA VAL A 270 21.94 -2.50 -19.24
C VAL A 270 21.09 -3.44 -20.11
N GLU A 271 19.78 -3.53 -19.85
CA GLU A 271 18.87 -4.37 -20.64
C GLU A 271 18.87 -3.98 -22.14
N ALA A 272 18.88 -2.68 -22.43
CA ALA A 272 18.92 -2.19 -23.81
C ALA A 272 20.25 -2.48 -24.51
N ILE A 273 21.38 -2.41 -23.79
CA ILE A 273 22.72 -2.73 -24.30
C ILE A 273 22.82 -4.22 -24.62
N GLU A 274 22.42 -5.09 -23.69
CA GLU A 274 22.43 -6.54 -23.89
C GLU A 274 21.56 -6.95 -25.09
N ALA A 275 20.35 -6.41 -25.18
CA ALA A 275 19.45 -6.67 -26.31
C ALA A 275 20.00 -6.12 -27.64
N GLY A 276 20.73 -5.00 -27.62
CA GLY A 276 21.39 -4.42 -28.80
C GLY A 276 22.55 -5.29 -29.31
N ILE A 277 23.40 -5.78 -28.40
CA ILE A 277 24.51 -6.69 -28.73
C ILE A 277 23.99 -8.03 -29.23
N ALA A 278 22.97 -8.61 -28.58
CA ALA A 278 22.36 -9.87 -29.00
C ALA A 278 21.74 -9.80 -30.41
N ARG A 279 21.32 -8.62 -30.87
CA ARG A 279 20.83 -8.37 -32.23
C ARG A 279 21.95 -8.15 -33.26
N GLY A 280 23.21 -8.34 -32.88
CA GLY A 280 24.38 -8.19 -33.75
C GLY A 280 24.85 -6.74 -33.91
N GLY A 281 24.42 -5.83 -33.03
CA GLY A 281 24.93 -4.46 -33.03
C GLY A 281 26.40 -4.39 -32.60
N ALA A 282 27.15 -3.46 -33.19
CA ALA A 282 28.52 -3.21 -32.75
C ALA A 282 28.53 -2.70 -31.30
N PRO A 283 29.23 -3.36 -30.35
CA PRO A 283 29.10 -3.07 -28.93
C PRO A 283 29.32 -1.60 -28.56
N SER A 284 30.35 -0.95 -29.09
CA SER A 284 30.62 0.46 -28.82
C SER A 284 29.51 1.39 -29.31
N THR A 285 28.94 1.12 -30.49
CA THR A 285 27.84 1.92 -31.07
C THR A 285 26.53 1.73 -30.31
N VAL A 286 26.28 0.51 -29.82
CA VAL A 286 25.10 0.20 -29.00
C VAL A 286 25.19 0.91 -27.65
N VAL A 287 26.33 0.82 -26.96
CA VAL A 287 26.54 1.46 -25.65
C VAL A 287 26.41 2.98 -25.76
N GLU A 288 27.04 3.60 -26.77
CA GLU A 288 26.92 5.03 -27.01
C GLU A 288 25.47 5.47 -27.28
N GLY A 289 24.76 4.73 -28.14
CA GLY A 289 23.37 5.05 -28.50
C GLY A 289 22.43 4.96 -27.30
N VAL A 290 22.58 3.92 -26.48
CA VAL A 290 21.75 3.74 -25.27
C VAL A 290 22.04 4.82 -24.24
N LEU A 291 23.31 5.15 -23.98
CA LEU A 291 23.66 6.20 -23.01
C LEU A 291 23.10 7.56 -23.42
N LYS A 292 23.16 7.93 -24.70
CA LYS A 292 22.58 9.18 -25.21
C LYS A 292 21.05 9.24 -25.07
N VAL A 293 20.36 8.12 -25.29
CA VAL A 293 18.89 8.08 -25.19
C VAL A 293 18.43 8.05 -23.72
N THR A 294 19.09 7.28 -22.87
CA THR A 294 18.65 7.07 -21.49
C THR A 294 19.06 8.22 -20.57
N PHE A 295 20.21 8.87 -20.83
CA PHE A 295 20.76 9.92 -19.97
C PHE A 295 20.91 11.29 -20.66
N GLY A 296 20.69 11.38 -21.98
CA GLY A 296 20.85 12.62 -22.75
C GLY A 296 19.56 13.23 -23.29
N ALA A 297 18.39 12.59 -23.09
CA ALA A 297 17.14 12.97 -23.73
C ALA A 297 16.01 13.34 -22.74
N ASP A 298 16.30 14.11 -21.69
CA ASP A 298 15.25 14.64 -20.81
C ASP A 298 14.78 16.03 -21.27
N THR A 299 13.47 16.26 -21.21
CA THR A 299 12.78 17.38 -21.90
C THR A 299 12.55 18.62 -21.01
N GLY A 300 13.27 18.74 -19.90
CA GLY A 300 13.19 19.89 -18.98
C GLY A 300 11.84 20.06 -18.26
N ALA A 301 10.84 19.21 -18.54
CA ALA A 301 9.53 19.24 -17.89
C ALA A 301 9.59 18.92 -16.38
N GLN A 302 10.72 18.38 -15.91
CA GLN A 302 10.94 17.92 -14.54
C GLN A 302 11.69 18.95 -13.68
N ASP A 303 12.18 20.05 -14.29
CA ASP A 303 12.87 21.16 -13.62
C ASP A 303 11.93 22.33 -13.25
N LEU A 304 10.61 22.18 -13.49
CA LEU A 304 9.60 23.21 -13.26
C LEU A 304 9.43 23.59 -11.77
N ASP A 305 9.88 22.75 -10.85
CA ASP A 305 9.85 23.00 -9.40
C ASP A 305 11.15 23.65 -8.86
N ARG A 306 12.09 24.05 -9.73
CA ARG A 306 13.41 24.59 -9.36
C ARG A 306 13.39 26.13 -9.38
N PRO A 307 13.78 26.84 -8.30
CA PRO A 307 14.05 28.27 -8.39
C PRO A 307 15.30 28.51 -9.27
N PRO A 308 15.31 29.54 -10.13
CA PRO A 308 16.32 29.73 -11.20
C PRO A 308 17.74 30.11 -10.73
N SER A 309 18.10 29.91 -9.45
CA SER A 309 19.41 30.31 -8.93
C SER A 309 19.98 29.31 -7.93
N ALA A 310 20.59 28.24 -8.40
CA ALA A 310 21.78 27.61 -7.79
C ALA A 310 22.31 26.46 -8.67
N ALA A 311 23.51 26.66 -9.22
CA ALA A 311 24.35 25.69 -9.93
C ALA A 311 23.81 25.12 -11.27
N VAL A 312 24.76 24.75 -12.14
CA VAL A 312 24.51 24.04 -13.40
C VAL A 312 23.69 22.78 -13.09
N PRO A 313 22.51 22.58 -13.70
CA PRO A 313 21.69 21.38 -13.52
C PRO A 313 22.53 20.11 -13.69
N ASP A 314 22.37 19.12 -12.80
CA ASP A 314 23.11 17.86 -12.90
C ASP A 314 22.82 17.11 -14.22
N ASP A 315 21.67 17.36 -14.85
CA ASP A 315 21.31 16.86 -16.17
C ASP A 315 22.12 17.51 -17.30
N GLU A 316 22.47 18.81 -17.17
CA GLU A 316 23.43 19.46 -18.07
C GLU A 316 24.85 18.90 -17.88
N ARG A 317 25.19 18.43 -16.67
CA ARG A 317 26.49 17.78 -16.41
C ARG A 317 26.55 16.37 -17.00
N ALA A 318 25.48 15.58 -16.91
CA ALA A 318 25.40 14.26 -17.53
C ALA A 318 25.46 14.36 -19.06
N ALA A 319 24.68 15.27 -19.66
CA ALA A 319 24.72 15.54 -21.09
C ALA A 319 26.10 16.05 -21.55
N ALA A 320 26.75 16.93 -20.78
CA ALA A 320 28.11 17.41 -21.08
C ALA A 320 29.18 16.30 -20.97
N LEU A 321 29.06 15.39 -19.99
CA LEU A 321 29.96 14.24 -19.84
C LEU A 321 29.75 13.20 -20.96
N ILE A 322 28.53 13.04 -21.46
CA ILE A 322 28.21 12.17 -22.61
C ILE A 322 28.64 12.83 -23.94
N ALA A 323 28.67 14.16 -24.00
CA ALA A 323 29.16 14.92 -25.15
C ALA A 323 30.70 14.99 -25.23
N ASP A 324 31.42 14.70 -24.13
CA ASP A 324 32.88 14.60 -24.11
C ASP A 324 33.32 13.22 -24.66
N PRO A 325 33.97 13.15 -25.84
CA PRO A 325 34.36 11.90 -26.48
C PRO A 325 35.34 11.07 -25.63
N VAL A 326 36.22 11.72 -24.86
CA VAL A 326 37.24 11.04 -24.05
C VAL A 326 36.60 10.37 -22.83
N VAL A 327 35.61 11.03 -22.23
CA VAL A 327 34.85 10.48 -21.10
C VAL A 327 33.96 9.35 -21.58
N LEU A 328 33.26 9.54 -22.71
CA LEU A 328 32.40 8.53 -23.30
C LEU A 328 33.18 7.25 -23.67
N ASP A 329 34.34 7.37 -24.31
CA ASP A 329 35.20 6.23 -24.64
C ASP A 329 35.63 5.45 -23.39
N ARG A 330 35.95 6.16 -22.30
CA ARG A 330 36.32 5.53 -21.01
C ARG A 330 35.14 4.79 -20.37
N VAL A 331 33.93 5.35 -20.47
CA VAL A 331 32.70 4.72 -19.97
C VAL A 331 32.39 3.48 -20.80
N VAL A 332 32.41 3.57 -22.13
CA VAL A 332 32.22 2.44 -23.04
C VAL A 332 33.22 1.31 -22.74
N ALA A 333 34.51 1.63 -22.62
CA ALA A 333 35.55 0.65 -22.29
C ALA A 333 35.39 0.02 -20.88
N THR A 334 34.68 0.69 -19.97
CA THR A 334 34.39 0.14 -18.63
C THR A 334 33.16 -0.75 -18.67
N VAL A 335 32.10 -0.35 -19.37
CA VAL A 335 30.88 -1.14 -19.56
C VAL A 335 31.21 -2.44 -20.28
N LEU A 336 31.99 -2.40 -21.36
CA LEU A 336 32.40 -3.60 -22.09
C LEU A 336 33.23 -4.55 -21.21
N ARG A 337 34.14 -4.04 -20.37
CA ARG A 337 34.87 -4.87 -19.40
C ARG A 337 33.98 -5.55 -18.37
N ILE A 338 32.90 -4.89 -17.95
CA ILE A 338 31.95 -5.47 -16.99
C ILE A 338 31.13 -6.57 -17.66
N ILE A 339 30.71 -6.35 -18.90
CA ILE A 339 29.95 -7.33 -19.70
C ILE A 339 30.83 -8.53 -20.07
N ASP A 340 32.10 -8.32 -20.42
CA ASP A 340 33.04 -9.40 -20.76
C ASP A 340 33.53 -10.21 -19.53
N ALA A 341 33.34 -9.67 -18.31
CA ALA A 341 33.73 -10.32 -17.06
C ALA A 341 32.58 -11.05 -16.34
N GLY A 342 31.35 -10.89 -16.81
CA GLY A 342 30.15 -11.59 -16.33
C GLY A 342 29.81 -12.78 -17.21
#